data_AF-A0A955N9Z3-F1
#
_entry.id   AF-A0A955N9Z3-F1
#
_cell.length_a   1.000
_cell.length_b   1.000
_cell.length_c   1.000
_cell.angle_alpha   90.00
_cell.angle_beta   90.00
_cell.angle_gamma   90.00
#
_symmetry.space_group_name_H-M   'P 1'
#
loop_
_entity.id
_entity.type
_entity.pdbx_description
1 polymer ?
#
loop_
_entity_poly.entity_id
_entity_poly.type
_entity_poly.pdbx_seq_one_letter_code
_entity_poly.pdbx_strand_id
1 'polypeptide(L)' 'SLDIRPFVKRRRTYPGFLPLLHLDHIFYEGRIDVTHVHLPKTRDSLVASDHLPLVADLRIRF' A
#
# COMPACT_ATOMS: atom_id res chain seq x y z
N SER A 1 -2.61 8.68 -12.87
CA SER A 1 -2.57 8.24 -11.47
C SER A 1 -3.92 7.65 -11.11
N LEU A 2 -3.99 6.39 -10.66
CA LEU A 2 -5.26 5.84 -10.17
C LEU A 2 -5.53 6.40 -8.78
N ASP A 3 -6.72 6.94 -8.59
CA ASP A 3 -7.17 7.40 -7.29
C ASP A 3 -7.51 6.18 -6.42
N ILE A 4 -6.65 5.88 -5.44
CA ILE A 4 -6.77 4.74 -4.51
C ILE A 4 -7.89 4.91 -3.47
N ARG A 5 -8.55 6.07 -3.44
CA ARG A 5 -9.68 6.40 -2.54
C ARG A 5 -10.82 5.36 -2.49
N PRO A 6 -11.21 4.67 -3.58
CA PRO A 6 -12.29 3.68 -3.56
C PRO A 6 -11.87 2.34 -2.94
N PHE A 7 -10.57 2.02 -2.96
CA PHE A 7 -10.08 0.67 -2.66
C PHE A 7 -9.57 0.51 -1.23
N VAL A 8 -9.37 1.61 -0.48
CA VAL A 8 -8.74 1.56 0.85
C VAL A 8 -9.59 2.32 1.88
N LYS A 9 -10.29 1.59 2.75
CA LYS A 9 -11.14 2.17 3.82
C LYS A 9 -10.33 2.82 4.97
N ARG A 10 -9.00 2.66 5.04
CA ARG A 10 -8.13 3.22 6.09
C ARG A 10 -6.73 3.63 5.59
N ARG A 11 -6.40 4.93 5.73
CA ARG A 11 -5.21 5.66 5.22
C ARG A 11 -3.90 5.56 6.06
N ARG A 12 -3.63 4.49 6.82
CA ARG A 12 -2.49 4.52 7.79
C ARG A 12 -1.37 3.51 7.52
N THR A 13 -0.28 3.99 6.90
CA THR A 13 1.01 3.31 6.63
C THR A 13 2.12 3.58 7.64
N TYR A 14 1.92 4.43 8.64
CA TYR A 14 2.98 4.81 9.58
C TYR A 14 2.76 4.27 10.99
N PRO A 15 3.78 3.70 11.66
CA PRO A 15 3.75 3.38 13.07
C PRO A 15 4.23 4.59 13.88
N GLY A 16 3.44 5.66 13.91
CA GLY A 16 3.75 6.87 14.68
C GLY A 16 2.48 7.53 15.20
N PHE A 17 2.57 8.39 16.21
CA PHE A 17 1.42 9.05 16.85
C PHE A 17 0.60 9.96 15.89
N LEU A 18 1.05 10.14 14.64
CA LEU A 18 0.39 10.96 13.61
C LEU A 18 0.42 10.35 12.18
N PRO A 19 -0.13 9.15 11.94
CA PRO A 19 -0.25 8.54 10.62
C PRO A 19 -1.43 9.18 9.87
N LEU A 20 -1.15 10.25 9.14
CA LEU A 20 -2.12 10.93 8.27
C LEU A 20 -1.70 10.96 6.80
N LEU A 21 -0.49 10.51 6.45
CA LEU A 21 0.08 10.63 5.11
C LEU A 21 0.55 9.27 4.57
N HIS A 22 -0.09 8.83 3.48
CA HIS A 22 0.26 7.66 2.67
C HIS A 22 1.16 8.17 1.54
N LEU A 23 2.48 8.19 1.77
CA LEU A 23 3.47 8.74 0.83
C LEU A 23 4.01 7.70 -0.17
N ASP A 24 3.77 6.42 0.09
CA ASP A 24 4.25 5.34 -0.75
C ASP A 24 3.27 5.09 -1.90
N HIS A 25 3.76 5.19 -3.13
CA HIS A 25 2.98 5.00 -4.35
C HIS A 25 3.63 3.95 -5.25
N ILE A 26 2.82 3.02 -5.73
CA ILE A 26 3.20 2.04 -6.75
C ILE A 26 2.64 2.54 -8.09
N PHE A 27 3.52 2.94 -9.01
CA PHE A 27 3.15 3.34 -10.36
C PHE A 27 3.24 2.13 -11.29
N TYR A 28 2.24 1.96 -12.15
CA TYR A 28 2.22 0.91 -13.15
C TYR A 28 1.59 1.42 -14.45
N GLU A 29 1.93 0.78 -15.56
CA GLU A 29 1.40 1.06 -16.90
C GLU A 29 1.02 -0.25 -17.60
N GLY A 30 0.07 -0.19 -18.52
CA GLY A 30 -0.38 -1.34 -19.31
C GLY A 30 -1.60 -2.05 -18.72
N ARG A 31 -1.85 -3.27 -19.21
CA ARG A 31 -3.02 -4.08 -18.87
C ARG A 31 -2.81 -4.83 -17.55
N ILE A 32 -2.72 -4.09 -16.45
CA ILE A 32 -2.54 -4.66 -15.11
C ILE A 32 -3.80 -4.38 -14.29
N ASP A 33 -4.39 -5.44 -13.73
CA ASP A 33 -5.42 -5.32 -12.70
C ASP A 33 -4.78 -5.36 -11.32
N VAL A 34 -5.14 -4.39 -10.48
CA VAL A 34 -4.80 -4.43 -9.06
C VAL A 34 -5.87 -5.26 -8.34
N THR A 35 -5.51 -6.46 -7.85
CA THR A 35 -6.47 -7.35 -7.20
C THR A 35 -6.60 -7.07 -5.71
N HIS A 36 -5.51 -6.68 -5.05
CA HIS A 36 -5.51 -6.40 -3.62
C HIS A 36 -4.37 -5.47 -3.27
N VAL A 37 -4.56 -4.59 -2.28
CA VAL A 37 -3.52 -3.72 -1.73
C VAL A 37 -3.66 -3.74 -0.22
N HIS A 38 -2.58 -4.05 0.48
CA HIS A 38 -2.58 -4.10 1.94
C HIS A 38 -1.24 -3.66 2.54
N LEU A 39 -1.30 -3.41 3.85
CA LEU A 39 -0.19 -2.95 4.67
C LEU A 39 0.01 -3.96 5.79
N PRO A 40 0.90 -4.94 5.64
CA PRO A 40 1.14 -5.90 6.71
C PRO A 40 1.72 -5.14 7.91
N LYS A 41 1.07 -5.30 9.06
CA LYS A 41 1.47 -4.74 10.36
C LYS A 41 1.88 -5.87 11.29
N THR A 42 2.81 -6.72 10.83
CA THR A 42 3.36 -7.77 11.68
C THR A 42 4.49 -7.20 12.54
N ARG A 43 4.86 -7.92 13.60
CA ARG A 43 5.99 -7.53 14.46
C ARG A 43 7.28 -7.38 13.64
N ASP A 44 7.47 -8.26 12.65
CA ASP A 44 8.60 -8.18 11.73
C ASP A 44 8.53 -6.93 10.86
N SER A 45 7.36 -6.58 10.32
CA SER A 45 7.18 -5.35 9.52
C SER A 45 7.52 -4.08 10.30
N LEU A 46 7.21 -4.06 11.60
CA LEU A 46 7.44 -2.91 12.49
C LEU A 46 8.88 -2.80 13.00
N VAL A 47 9.59 -3.93 13.09
CA VAL A 47 11.00 -3.95 13.54
C VAL A 47 11.95 -3.77 12.36
N ALA A 48 11.57 -4.25 11.17
CA ALA A 48 12.42 -4.20 9.99
C ALA A 48 12.57 -2.79 9.40
N SER A 49 11.58 -1.92 9.57
CA SER A 49 11.62 -0.55 9.06
C SER A 49 10.69 0.36 9.88
N ASP A 50 11.05 1.64 9.90
CA ASP A 50 10.26 2.78 10.37
C ASP A 50 9.01 3.05 9.51
N HIS A 51 8.95 2.49 8.31
CA HIS A 51 7.81 2.52 7.40
C HIS A 51 7.16 1.14 7.27
N LEU A 52 5.84 1.10 7.18
CA LEU A 52 5.17 -0.16 6.84
C LEU A 52 5.24 -0.40 5.34
N PRO A 53 5.56 -1.63 4.90
CA PRO A 53 5.64 -1.94 3.49
C PRO A 53 4.25 -1.86 2.83
N LEU A 54 4.22 -1.32 1.60
CA LEU A 54 3.03 -1.32 0.74
C LEU A 54 3.06 -2.53 -0.19
N VAL A 55 2.13 -3.46 0.00
CA VAL A 55 2.04 -4.70 -0.78
C VAL A 55 0.83 -4.63 -1.70
N ALA A 56 1.05 -4.83 -3.00
CA ALA A 56 -0.01 -4.87 -4.01
C ALA A 56 0.06 -6.19 -4.78
N ASP A 57 -1.05 -6.90 -4.81
CA ASP A 57 -1.25 -8.07 -5.65
C ASP A 57 -1.76 -7.61 -7.02
N LEU A 58 -1.02 -7.95 -8.06
CA LEU A 58 -1.26 -7.52 -9.43
C LEU A 58 -1.54 -8.73 -10.33
N ARG A 59 -2.51 -8.60 -11.22
CA ARG A 59 -2.79 -9.56 -12.28
C ARG A 59 -2.49 -8.91 -13.63
N ILE A 60 -1.54 -9.48 -14.36
CA ILE A 60 -1.18 -9.04 -15.70
C ILE A 60 -2.15 -9.69 -16.69
N ARG A 61 -2.82 -8.88 -17.51
CA ARG A 61 -3.60 -9.33 -18.66
C ARG A 61 -2.78 -9.09 -19.93
N PHE A 62 -2.65 -10.12 -20.75
CA PHE A 62 -2.06 -10.01 -22.10
C PHE A 62 -3.16 -9.65 -23.10
#